data_AF-M3WNC4-F1
#
_entry.id   AF-M3WNC4-F1
#
_cell.length_a   1.000
_cell.length_b   1.000
_cell.length_c   1.000
_cell.angle_alpha   90.00
_cell.angle_beta   90.00
_cell.angle_gamma   90.00
#
_symmetry.space_group_name_H-M   'P 1'
#
loop_
_entity.id
_entity.type
_entity.pdbx_description
1 polymer ?
#
loop_
_entity_poly.entity_id
_entity_poly.type
_entity_poly.pdbx_seq_one_letter_code
_entity_poly.pdbx_strand_id
1 'polypeptide(L)'
;MAAGLRKRGRGGPLARTAGSCGQWLRRAWQERRLLLLEPRYTLLVAACLCLAEVGITFWVIHRVAYTEIDWKAYMAQVEGVINGTYDYTQLQGDTGPLVYPAGFVYIFMGLYYATGRGTDIRMAQHIFAVLYLATLLLVFLIYHQTCKVPPFVFFFMCCASYRVHSIFVLRLFNDPVAMALLFLSINLLLAQRWGWGCCCFSLAVSVKMNVLLFAPGLLFLLLMQFGFRGALPKLGICAVLQVVLGLPFLLENPIGYVSRSFDLGRQFLFRWTVNWRFLPEALFLHRAFHLALLAAHLTLLLLFALCKWHRTGESILSLLKDPSKRKVPPQPLTPNQIISTLFTSNFIGICFSRSLHYQFYVWYFHTLPYLLWATPARWLTHLLRLLVLGLIELSWNTYPSTSCSSAALHICHAVILLQLWLGPQPFPRSIQHSKKAH
;
A
#
# COMPACT_ATOMS: atom_id res chain seq x y z
N MET A 1 -24.38 -80.53 39.93
CA MET A 1 -24.36 -80.78 38.46
C MET A 1 -24.50 -79.42 37.78
N ALA A 2 -23.65 -78.92 36.88
CA ALA A 2 -22.51 -79.45 36.17
C ALA A 2 -21.53 -78.28 35.89
N ALA A 3 -20.26 -78.63 35.67
CA ALA A 3 -19.16 -77.72 35.40
C ALA A 3 -19.27 -77.02 34.04
N GLY A 4 -18.73 -75.81 33.93
CA GLY A 4 -18.67 -75.02 32.68
C GLY A 4 -17.39 -74.20 32.57
N LEU A 5 -16.34 -74.88 32.09
CA LEU A 5 -15.02 -74.42 31.64
C LEU A 5 -14.85 -72.95 31.20
N ARG A 6 -13.84 -72.31 31.82
CA ARG A 6 -13.08 -71.14 31.33
C ARG A 6 -12.59 -71.35 29.90
N LYS A 7 -12.86 -70.39 29.00
CA LYS A 7 -12.02 -70.12 27.81
C LYS A 7 -11.41 -68.71 27.95
N ARG A 8 -10.10 -68.67 28.23
CA ARG A 8 -9.26 -67.46 28.21
C ARG A 8 -9.15 -66.97 26.76
N GLY A 9 -9.82 -65.87 26.42
CA GLY A 9 -9.52 -65.08 25.24
C GLY A 9 -8.30 -64.18 25.48
N ARG A 10 -7.14 -64.55 24.92
CA ARG A 10 -6.01 -63.63 24.71
C ARG A 10 -6.37 -62.70 23.53
N GLY A 11 -6.80 -61.48 23.82
CA GLY A 11 -6.82 -60.37 22.86
C GLY A 11 -5.60 -59.48 23.09
N GLY A 12 -4.59 -59.56 22.21
CA GLY A 12 -3.37 -58.76 22.29
C GLY A 12 -3.58 -57.27 21.93
N PRO A 13 -2.64 -56.39 22.30
CA PRO A 13 -2.77 -54.94 22.17
C PRO A 13 -2.36 -54.47 20.77
N LEU A 14 -3.24 -54.62 19.77
CA LEU A 14 -2.99 -54.09 18.40
C LEU A 14 -4.01 -53.04 17.94
N ALA A 15 -5.06 -52.77 18.71
CA ALA A 15 -6.10 -51.81 18.32
C ALA A 15 -5.86 -50.36 18.82
N ARG A 16 -4.84 -50.10 19.64
CA ARG A 16 -4.60 -48.75 20.22
C ARG A 16 -3.64 -47.86 19.43
N THR A 17 -2.84 -48.40 18.52
CA THR A 17 -1.83 -47.63 17.75
C THR A 17 -2.41 -46.98 16.49
N ALA A 18 -3.39 -47.61 15.83
CA ALA A 18 -4.03 -47.07 14.62
C ALA A 18 -4.91 -45.83 14.88
N GLY A 19 -5.57 -45.76 16.05
CA GLY A 19 -6.35 -44.59 16.46
C GLY A 19 -5.50 -43.35 16.78
N SER A 20 -4.27 -43.55 17.25
CA SER A 20 -3.35 -42.47 17.63
C SER A 20 -2.79 -41.72 16.41
N CYS A 21 -2.41 -42.45 15.35
CA CYS A 21 -1.87 -41.84 14.13
C CYS A 21 -2.92 -40.99 13.40
N GLY A 22 -4.16 -41.48 13.27
CA GLY A 22 -5.25 -40.73 12.66
C GLY A 22 -5.75 -39.52 13.48
N GLN A 23 -5.55 -39.52 14.80
CA GLN A 23 -5.80 -38.36 15.66
C GLN A 23 -4.65 -37.35 15.60
N TRP A 24 -3.40 -37.83 15.55
CA TRP A 24 -2.21 -36.98 15.39
C TRP A 24 -2.22 -36.26 14.03
N LEU A 25 -2.51 -36.97 12.93
CA LEU A 25 -2.65 -36.38 11.60
C LEU A 25 -3.77 -35.35 11.54
N ARG A 26 -4.92 -35.62 12.20
CA ARG A 26 -6.02 -34.65 12.29
C ARG A 26 -5.67 -33.42 13.11
N ARG A 27 -4.96 -33.57 14.23
CA ARG A 27 -4.47 -32.44 15.04
C ARG A 27 -3.44 -31.61 14.28
N ALA A 28 -2.43 -32.26 13.69
CA ALA A 28 -1.44 -31.60 12.85
C ALA A 28 -2.09 -30.86 11.67
N TRP A 29 -3.13 -31.44 11.05
CA TRP A 29 -3.90 -30.79 9.99
C TRP A 29 -4.72 -29.60 10.51
N GLN A 30 -5.37 -29.73 11.67
CA GLN A 30 -6.11 -28.64 12.31
C GLN A 30 -5.19 -27.49 12.70
N GLU A 31 -4.04 -27.77 13.32
CA GLU A 31 -3.03 -26.77 13.67
C GLU A 31 -2.49 -26.05 12.44
N ARG A 32 -2.13 -26.79 11.38
CA ARG A 32 -1.70 -26.19 10.10
C ARG A 32 -2.78 -25.31 9.47
N ARG A 33 -4.05 -25.73 9.55
CA ARG A 33 -5.18 -24.94 9.05
C ARG A 33 -5.38 -23.65 9.86
N LEU A 34 -5.19 -23.69 11.17
CA LEU A 34 -5.27 -22.52 12.04
C LEU A 34 -4.14 -21.53 11.73
N LEU A 35 -2.90 -22.02 11.54
CA LEU A 35 -1.74 -21.20 11.16
C LEU A 35 -1.99 -20.40 9.88
N LEU A 36 -2.66 -21.00 8.89
CA LEU A 36 -2.90 -20.38 7.59
C LEU A 36 -4.13 -19.46 7.56
N LEU A 37 -5.11 -19.69 8.43
CA LEU A 37 -6.39 -18.97 8.39
C LEU A 37 -6.53 -17.90 9.47
N GLU A 38 -5.91 -18.06 10.63
CA GLU A 38 -6.11 -17.17 11.76
C GLU A 38 -5.07 -16.05 11.80
N PRO A 39 -5.48 -14.78 11.76
CA PRO A 39 -4.57 -13.63 11.77
C PRO A 39 -3.64 -13.52 12.99
N ARG A 40 -3.92 -14.25 14.08
CA ARG A 40 -3.03 -14.31 15.24
C ARG A 40 -1.65 -14.88 14.92
N TYR A 41 -1.55 -15.72 13.90
CA TYR A 41 -0.30 -16.33 13.45
C TYR A 41 0.41 -15.53 12.34
N THR A 42 -0.07 -14.32 12.02
CA THR A 42 0.51 -13.47 10.98
C THR A 42 2.02 -13.28 11.14
N LEU A 43 2.52 -13.00 12.34
CA LEU A 43 3.95 -12.77 12.55
C LEU A 43 4.80 -14.02 12.30
N LEU A 44 4.30 -15.20 12.66
CA LEU A 44 5.02 -16.46 12.42
C LEU A 44 5.10 -16.76 10.92
N VAL A 45 3.98 -16.67 10.22
CA VAL A 45 3.93 -16.88 8.76
C VAL A 45 4.76 -15.81 8.04
N ALA A 46 4.66 -14.56 8.47
CA ALA A 46 5.47 -13.45 7.96
C ALA A 46 6.97 -13.69 8.12
N ALA A 47 7.42 -14.18 9.28
CA ALA A 47 8.84 -14.49 9.50
C ALA A 47 9.34 -15.57 8.54
N CYS A 48 8.58 -16.66 8.36
CA CYS A 48 8.91 -17.71 7.38
C CYS A 48 8.96 -17.16 5.95
N LEU A 49 7.98 -16.33 5.56
CA LEU A 49 7.94 -15.71 4.24
C LEU A 49 9.11 -14.74 4.05
N CYS A 50 9.44 -13.89 5.01
CA CYS A 50 10.60 -13.00 4.95
C CYS A 50 11.91 -13.79 4.74
N LEU A 51 12.10 -14.92 5.42
CA LEU A 51 13.27 -15.77 5.21
C LEU A 51 13.30 -16.38 3.80
N ALA A 52 12.15 -16.82 3.28
CA ALA A 52 12.06 -17.31 1.91
C ALA A 52 12.38 -16.20 0.89
N GLU A 53 11.89 -14.98 1.13
CA GLU A 53 12.10 -13.81 0.27
C GLU A 53 13.57 -13.36 0.23
N VAL A 54 14.35 -13.57 1.30
CA VAL A 54 15.81 -13.38 1.25
C VAL A 54 16.42 -14.29 0.19
N GLY A 55 16.05 -15.57 0.20
CA GLY A 55 16.52 -16.55 -0.78
C GLY A 55 16.06 -16.25 -2.20
N ILE A 56 14.79 -15.89 -2.38
CA ILE A 56 14.22 -15.53 -3.70
C ILE A 56 14.90 -14.27 -4.24
N THR A 57 15.02 -13.22 -3.45
CA THR A 57 15.65 -11.96 -3.88
C THR A 57 17.12 -12.18 -4.23
N PHE A 58 17.84 -12.96 -3.43
CA PHE A 58 19.21 -13.37 -3.75
C PHE A 58 19.26 -14.13 -5.09
N TRP A 59 18.37 -15.10 -5.30
CA TRP A 59 18.30 -15.86 -6.55
C TRP A 59 18.00 -14.95 -7.76
N VAL A 60 17.03 -14.04 -7.64
CA VAL A 60 16.67 -13.08 -8.70
C VAL A 60 17.87 -12.22 -9.09
N ILE A 61 18.59 -11.67 -8.11
CA ILE A 61 19.78 -10.84 -8.38
C ILE A 61 20.83 -11.65 -9.16
N HIS A 62 21.08 -12.90 -8.80
CA HIS A 62 22.14 -13.70 -9.43
C HIS A 62 21.74 -14.36 -10.75
N ARG A 63 20.45 -14.59 -10.99
CA ARG A 63 19.96 -15.38 -12.14
C ARG A 63 19.19 -14.59 -13.17
N VAL A 64 18.67 -13.41 -12.83
CA VAL A 64 17.91 -12.57 -13.75
C VAL A 64 18.72 -11.33 -14.12
N ALA A 65 18.80 -11.03 -15.40
CA ALA A 65 19.52 -9.87 -15.89
C ALA A 65 18.88 -8.57 -15.39
N TYR A 66 19.74 -7.64 -14.98
CA TYR A 66 19.34 -6.26 -14.69
C TYR A 66 18.72 -5.61 -15.93
N THR A 67 17.67 -4.81 -15.75
CA THR A 67 16.99 -4.09 -16.84
C THR A 67 17.01 -2.60 -16.55
N GLU A 68 17.86 -1.89 -17.26
CA GLU A 68 17.95 -0.43 -17.17
C GLU A 68 16.66 0.21 -17.70
N ILE A 69 16.08 1.12 -16.90
CA ILE A 69 14.99 2.00 -17.34
C ILE A 69 15.29 3.41 -16.88
N ASP A 70 15.29 3.66 -15.56
CA ASP A 70 15.41 5.00 -15.00
C ASP A 70 16.65 5.20 -14.13
N TRP A 71 17.42 4.17 -13.80
CA TRP A 71 18.55 4.28 -12.85
C TRP A 71 19.61 5.24 -13.35
N LYS A 72 20.06 5.10 -14.61
CA LYS A 72 21.01 6.03 -15.23
C LYS A 72 20.48 7.47 -15.25
N ALA A 73 19.20 7.63 -15.59
CA ALA A 73 18.57 8.94 -15.59
C ALA A 73 18.54 9.55 -14.18
N TYR A 74 18.27 8.76 -13.15
CA TYR A 74 18.33 9.21 -11.76
C TYR A 74 19.75 9.64 -11.37
N MET A 75 20.77 8.87 -11.73
CA MET A 75 22.17 9.21 -11.44
C MET A 75 22.58 10.51 -12.13
N ALA A 76 22.21 10.70 -13.41
CA ALA A 76 22.50 11.92 -14.15
C ALA A 76 21.79 13.15 -13.56
N GLN A 77 20.51 13.02 -13.19
CA GLN A 77 19.74 14.10 -12.57
C GLN A 77 20.35 14.55 -11.24
N VAL A 78 20.81 13.60 -10.43
CA VAL A 78 21.45 13.87 -9.14
C VAL A 78 22.86 14.43 -9.32
N GLU A 79 23.62 13.93 -10.29
CA GLU A 79 24.94 14.45 -10.64
C GLU A 79 24.89 15.92 -11.07
N GLY A 80 23.84 16.35 -11.78
CA GLY A 80 23.59 17.76 -12.06
C GLY A 80 23.53 18.63 -10.80
N VAL A 81 22.85 18.15 -9.74
CA VAL A 81 22.79 18.85 -8.46
C VAL A 81 24.14 18.85 -7.74
N ILE A 82 24.85 17.72 -7.75
CA ILE A 82 26.21 17.62 -7.19
C ILE A 82 27.16 18.62 -7.85
N ASN A 83 27.00 18.85 -9.16
CA ASN A 83 27.78 19.81 -9.94
C ASN A 83 27.34 21.27 -9.77
N GLY A 84 26.36 21.55 -8.90
CA GLY A 84 25.92 22.90 -8.56
C GLY A 84 24.68 23.40 -9.30
N THR A 85 23.99 22.58 -10.08
CA THR A 85 22.73 22.97 -10.74
C THR A 85 21.55 22.81 -9.78
N TYR A 86 21.05 23.94 -9.26
CA TYR A 86 19.86 23.97 -8.39
C TYR A 86 18.57 24.39 -9.12
N ASP A 87 18.66 24.80 -10.40
CA ASP A 87 17.48 25.07 -11.21
C ASP A 87 16.89 23.75 -11.75
N TYR A 88 15.76 23.33 -11.18
CA TYR A 88 15.03 22.13 -11.55
C TYR A 88 14.63 22.07 -13.04
N THR A 89 14.55 23.21 -13.73
CA THR A 89 14.22 23.23 -15.16
C THR A 89 15.35 22.72 -16.05
N GLN A 90 16.58 22.68 -15.52
CA GLN A 90 17.79 22.24 -16.21
C GLN A 90 18.19 20.81 -15.85
N LEU A 91 17.64 20.25 -14.77
CA LEU A 91 17.94 18.89 -14.31
C LEU A 91 17.18 17.86 -15.16
N GLN A 92 17.92 17.07 -15.95
CA GLN A 92 17.37 16.03 -16.82
C GLN A 92 18.34 14.85 -16.96
N GLY A 93 17.79 13.68 -17.29
CA GLY A 93 18.54 12.51 -17.68
C GLY A 93 17.96 11.91 -18.97
N ASP A 94 18.46 10.74 -19.37
CA ASP A 94 18.08 10.10 -20.64
C ASP A 94 16.58 9.81 -20.77
N THR A 95 15.87 9.62 -19.64
CA THR A 95 14.41 9.39 -19.62
C THR A 95 13.58 10.66 -19.41
N GLY A 96 14.22 11.83 -19.41
CA GLY A 96 13.59 13.15 -19.38
C GLY A 96 13.93 13.98 -18.13
N PRO A 97 13.17 15.07 -17.90
CA PRO A 97 13.45 16.00 -16.82
C PRO A 97 13.22 15.36 -15.44
N LEU A 98 13.90 15.91 -14.44
CA LEU A 98 13.64 15.62 -13.04
C LEU A 98 12.24 16.11 -12.67
N VAL A 99 11.37 15.18 -12.28
CA VAL A 99 9.97 15.45 -11.91
C VAL A 99 9.63 14.98 -10.49
N TYR A 100 10.65 14.81 -9.65
CA TYR A 100 10.53 14.30 -8.31
C TYR A 100 10.95 15.38 -7.31
N PRO A 101 10.28 15.54 -6.16
CA PRO A 101 10.66 16.57 -5.20
C PRO A 101 12.03 16.30 -4.57
N ALA A 102 12.54 17.28 -3.82
CA ALA A 102 13.92 17.30 -3.33
C ALA A 102 14.35 16.07 -2.51
N GLY A 103 13.43 15.41 -1.82
CA GLY A 103 13.75 14.19 -1.07
C GLY A 103 14.27 13.06 -1.95
N PHE A 104 13.80 12.95 -3.19
CA PHE A 104 14.38 12.03 -4.17
C PHE A 104 15.85 12.36 -4.42
N VAL A 105 16.18 13.63 -4.67
CA VAL A 105 17.55 14.06 -4.96
C VAL A 105 18.49 13.67 -3.84
N TYR A 106 18.15 13.96 -2.57
CA TYR A 106 19.02 13.67 -1.44
C TYR A 106 19.22 12.17 -1.21
N ILE A 107 18.16 11.37 -1.31
CA ILE A 107 18.26 9.92 -1.14
C ILE A 107 19.10 9.31 -2.26
N PHE A 108 18.83 9.69 -3.51
CA PHE A 108 19.57 9.17 -4.65
C PHE A 108 20.99 9.73 -4.76
N MET A 109 21.30 10.87 -4.15
CA MET A 109 22.67 11.34 -3.93
C MET A 109 23.44 10.43 -2.99
N GLY A 110 22.82 9.98 -1.90
CA GLY A 110 23.39 8.94 -1.04
C GLY A 110 23.67 7.64 -1.82
N LEU A 111 22.73 7.21 -2.67
CA LEU A 111 22.90 6.03 -3.51
C LEU A 111 23.99 6.22 -4.57
N TYR A 112 24.07 7.39 -5.20
CA TYR A 112 25.10 7.74 -6.17
C TYR A 112 26.49 7.55 -5.56
N TYR A 113 26.75 8.09 -4.37
CA TYR A 113 28.04 7.90 -3.70
C TYR A 113 28.28 6.45 -3.25
N ALA A 114 27.26 5.77 -2.70
CA ALA A 114 27.38 4.39 -2.22
C ALA A 114 27.67 3.37 -3.33
N THR A 115 27.33 3.69 -4.58
CA THR A 115 27.41 2.78 -5.73
C THR A 115 28.51 3.18 -6.72
N GLY A 116 29.50 3.95 -6.26
CA GLY A 116 30.60 4.41 -7.14
C GLY A 116 30.07 5.25 -8.30
N ARG A 117 29.29 6.30 -7.98
CA ARG A 117 28.63 7.20 -8.95
C ARG A 117 27.57 6.52 -9.80
N GLY A 118 26.87 5.52 -9.25
CA GLY A 118 25.82 4.80 -9.96
C GLY A 118 26.29 3.65 -10.86
N THR A 119 27.60 3.36 -10.89
CA THR A 119 28.18 2.34 -11.78
C THR A 119 28.14 0.92 -11.19
N ASP A 120 28.20 0.79 -9.86
CA ASP A 120 28.06 -0.49 -9.18
C ASP A 120 26.58 -0.86 -9.02
N ILE A 121 26.03 -1.43 -10.09
CA ILE A 121 24.65 -1.91 -10.13
C ILE A 121 24.44 -3.05 -9.12
N ARG A 122 25.43 -3.89 -8.84
CA ARG A 122 25.29 -5.00 -7.88
C ARG A 122 25.06 -4.47 -6.47
N MET A 123 25.84 -3.48 -6.06
CA MET A 123 25.63 -2.78 -4.79
C MET A 123 24.23 -2.16 -4.74
N ALA A 124 23.80 -1.48 -5.81
CA ALA A 124 22.45 -0.91 -5.88
C ALA A 124 21.36 -1.99 -5.72
N GLN A 125 21.48 -3.13 -6.39
CA GLN A 125 20.55 -4.25 -6.26
C GLN A 125 20.48 -4.79 -4.83
N HIS A 126 21.60 -4.90 -4.12
CA HIS A 126 21.63 -5.32 -2.72
C HIS A 126 20.98 -4.30 -1.79
N ILE A 127 21.22 -3.00 -1.99
CA ILE A 127 20.53 -1.94 -1.23
C ILE A 127 19.01 -2.02 -1.46
N PHE A 128 18.57 -2.20 -2.70
CA PHE A 128 17.16 -2.34 -3.03
C PHE A 128 16.54 -3.66 -2.54
N ALA A 129 17.33 -4.73 -2.41
CA ALA A 129 16.89 -5.97 -1.76
C ALA A 129 16.61 -5.75 -0.27
N VAL A 130 17.49 -5.02 0.43
CA VAL A 130 17.26 -4.65 1.83
C VAL A 130 16.02 -3.76 1.95
N LEU A 131 15.86 -2.78 1.05
CA LEU A 131 14.68 -1.93 0.98
C LEU A 131 13.39 -2.74 0.76
N TYR A 132 13.43 -3.74 -0.12
CA TYR A 132 12.31 -4.66 -0.36
C TYR A 132 11.92 -5.43 0.90
N LEU A 133 12.89 -6.06 1.56
CA LEU A 133 12.66 -6.83 2.79
C LEU A 133 12.16 -5.95 3.93
N ALA A 134 12.71 -4.73 4.08
CA ALA A 134 12.25 -3.75 5.06
C ALA A 134 10.80 -3.30 4.78
N THR A 135 10.47 -3.07 3.50
CA THR A 135 9.10 -2.74 3.08
C THR A 135 8.14 -3.86 3.45
N LEU A 136 8.50 -5.11 3.14
CA LEU A 136 7.69 -6.28 3.45
C LEU A 136 7.46 -6.44 4.95
N LEU A 137 8.50 -6.24 5.78
CA LEU A 137 8.38 -6.24 7.23
C LEU A 137 7.39 -5.17 7.72
N LEU A 138 7.52 -3.93 7.25
CA LEU A 138 6.61 -2.84 7.60
C LEU A 138 5.15 -3.16 7.23
N VAL A 139 4.95 -3.78 6.07
CA VAL A 139 3.64 -4.22 5.60
C VAL A 139 3.08 -5.33 6.51
N PHE A 140 3.88 -6.32 6.89
CA PHE A 140 3.45 -7.38 7.81
C PHE A 140 3.09 -6.86 9.21
N LEU A 141 3.82 -5.87 9.72
CA LEU A 141 3.47 -5.22 10.98
C LEU A 141 2.10 -4.53 10.91
N ILE A 142 1.75 -3.91 9.77
CA ILE A 142 0.41 -3.35 9.54
C ILE A 142 -0.65 -4.46 9.53
N TYR A 143 -0.40 -5.56 8.83
CA TYR A 143 -1.33 -6.69 8.77
C TYR A 143 -1.53 -7.37 10.12
N HIS A 144 -0.47 -7.46 10.92
CA HIS A 144 -0.54 -7.95 12.29
C HIS A 144 -1.44 -7.06 13.15
N GLN A 145 -1.31 -5.74 13.06
CA GLN A 145 -2.13 -4.81 13.85
C GLN A 145 -3.61 -4.79 13.42
N THR A 146 -3.90 -5.05 12.15
CA THR A 146 -5.29 -5.04 11.66
C THR A 146 -6.06 -6.32 11.95
N CYS A 147 -5.38 -7.48 12.00
CA CYS A 147 -5.99 -8.80 12.24
C CYS A 147 -7.17 -9.13 11.31
N LYS A 148 -7.16 -8.63 10.06
CA LYS A 148 -8.26 -8.85 9.09
C LYS A 148 -7.95 -9.87 8.01
N VAL A 149 -6.68 -10.01 7.64
CA VAL A 149 -6.28 -10.81 6.49
C VAL A 149 -5.74 -12.16 6.98
N PRO A 150 -6.27 -13.28 6.47
CA PRO A 150 -5.75 -14.61 6.75
C PRO A 150 -4.29 -14.76 6.30
N PRO A 151 -3.42 -15.39 7.10
CA PRO A 151 -2.00 -15.51 6.78
C PRO A 151 -1.65 -16.15 5.43
N PHE A 152 -2.45 -17.09 4.94
CA PHE A 152 -2.21 -17.73 3.64
C PHE A 152 -2.19 -16.73 2.47
N VAL A 153 -2.88 -15.59 2.60
CA VAL A 153 -2.94 -14.57 1.55
C VAL A 153 -1.56 -13.92 1.34
N PHE A 154 -0.74 -13.86 2.38
CA PHE A 154 0.61 -13.29 2.31
C PHE A 154 1.54 -14.08 1.40
N PHE A 155 1.27 -15.37 1.16
CA PHE A 155 1.99 -16.15 0.15
C PHE A 155 1.89 -15.50 -1.24
N PHE A 156 0.70 -15.03 -1.64
CA PHE A 156 0.52 -14.36 -2.92
C PHE A 156 1.16 -12.98 -2.96
N MET A 157 1.23 -12.28 -1.83
CA MET A 157 1.92 -11.00 -1.74
C MET A 157 3.44 -11.16 -1.98
N CYS A 158 4.04 -12.21 -1.43
CA CYS A 158 5.48 -12.44 -1.52
C CYS A 158 5.84 -13.19 -2.80
N CYS A 159 5.34 -14.42 -2.94
CA CYS A 159 5.86 -15.35 -3.92
C CYS A 159 5.20 -15.22 -5.31
N ALA A 160 4.02 -14.58 -5.42
CA ALA A 160 3.32 -14.48 -6.71
C ALA A 160 3.66 -13.20 -7.49
N SER A 161 4.38 -12.23 -6.91
CA SER A 161 4.63 -10.96 -7.61
C SER A 161 6.01 -10.86 -8.23
N TYR A 162 6.15 -11.45 -9.42
CA TYR A 162 7.30 -11.24 -10.30
C TYR A 162 7.58 -9.75 -10.53
N ARG A 163 6.52 -8.96 -10.69
CA ARG A 163 6.62 -7.54 -11.01
C ARG A 163 7.20 -6.71 -9.88
N VAL A 164 6.79 -6.97 -8.64
CA VAL A 164 7.29 -6.22 -7.48
C VAL A 164 8.78 -6.47 -7.28
N HIS A 165 9.23 -7.72 -7.37
CA HIS A 165 10.66 -8.04 -7.39
C HIS A 165 11.39 -7.25 -8.48
N SER A 166 10.85 -7.26 -9.70
CA SER A 166 11.47 -6.57 -10.81
C SER A 166 11.54 -5.04 -10.60
N ILE A 167 10.50 -4.43 -10.02
CA ILE A 167 10.47 -2.99 -9.70
C ILE A 167 11.53 -2.61 -8.67
N PHE A 168 11.69 -3.42 -7.62
CA PHE A 168 12.69 -3.17 -6.58
C PHE A 168 14.10 -3.49 -7.08
N VAL A 169 14.40 -4.75 -7.43
CA VAL A 169 15.78 -5.22 -7.59
C VAL A 169 16.28 -5.34 -9.03
N LEU A 170 15.41 -5.26 -10.04
CA LEU A 170 15.85 -5.32 -11.44
C LEU A 170 15.77 -3.99 -12.18
N ARG A 171 15.00 -3.02 -11.65
CA ARG A 171 14.81 -1.69 -12.26
C ARG A 171 15.21 -0.53 -11.35
N LEU A 172 15.30 -0.76 -10.03
CA LEU A 172 15.80 0.21 -9.04
C LEU A 172 15.00 1.53 -9.05
N PHE A 173 13.68 1.44 -9.19
CA PHE A 173 12.80 2.61 -9.28
C PHE A 173 12.73 3.39 -7.95
N ASN A 174 12.41 4.68 -8.01
CA ASN A 174 12.19 5.46 -6.78
C ASN A 174 10.87 5.15 -6.06
N ASP A 175 9.89 4.52 -6.72
CA ASP A 175 8.60 4.13 -6.14
C ASP A 175 8.76 3.27 -4.86
N PRO A 176 9.56 2.19 -4.85
CA PRO A 176 10.00 1.48 -3.65
C PRO A 176 10.34 2.35 -2.44
N VAL A 177 11.18 3.37 -2.62
CA VAL A 177 11.67 4.23 -1.54
C VAL A 177 10.51 5.02 -0.94
N ALA A 178 9.68 5.63 -1.80
CA ALA A 178 8.50 6.38 -1.36
C ALA A 178 7.51 5.48 -0.61
N MET A 179 7.26 4.27 -1.10
CA MET A 179 6.33 3.33 -0.45
C MET A 179 6.87 2.79 0.88
N ALA A 180 8.17 2.54 1.01
CA ALA A 180 8.77 2.13 2.28
C ALA A 180 8.60 3.21 3.37
N LEU A 181 8.90 4.47 3.02
CA LEU A 181 8.70 5.62 3.92
C LEU A 181 7.22 5.81 4.28
N LEU A 182 6.31 5.59 3.33
CA LEU A 182 4.87 5.62 3.59
C LEU A 182 4.44 4.52 4.57
N PHE A 183 4.88 3.27 4.39
CA PHE A 183 4.52 2.19 5.32
C PHE A 183 5.15 2.39 6.70
N LEU A 184 6.33 3.01 6.78
CA LEU A 184 6.90 3.46 8.06
C LEU A 184 6.01 4.52 8.72
N SER A 185 5.59 5.54 7.97
CA SER A 185 4.62 6.55 8.43
C SER A 185 3.36 5.88 8.98
N ILE A 186 2.77 4.93 8.25
CA ILE A 186 1.56 4.24 8.68
C ILE A 186 1.78 3.47 9.99
N ASN A 187 2.89 2.75 10.14
CA ASN A 187 3.22 2.09 11.41
C ASN A 187 3.34 3.07 12.58
N LEU A 188 3.92 4.26 12.36
CA LEU A 188 3.98 5.33 13.36
C LEU A 188 2.60 5.90 13.71
N LEU A 189 1.70 6.06 12.73
CA LEU A 189 0.31 6.46 12.95
C LEU A 189 -0.45 5.41 13.76
N LEU A 190 -0.27 4.13 13.45
CA LEU A 190 -0.86 3.01 14.21
C LEU A 190 -0.36 2.99 15.66
N ALA A 191 0.92 3.29 15.87
CA ALA A 191 1.53 3.45 17.19
C ALA A 191 1.17 4.77 17.90
N GLN A 192 0.19 5.54 17.39
CA GLN A 192 -0.27 6.83 17.92
C GLN A 192 0.83 7.92 17.97
N ARG A 193 1.93 7.77 17.23
CA ARG A 193 3.01 8.76 17.10
C ARG A 193 2.76 9.68 15.90
N TRP A 194 1.64 10.40 15.93
CA TRP A 194 1.11 11.18 14.80
C TRP A 194 2.08 12.22 14.23
N GLY A 195 2.89 12.89 15.07
CA GLY A 195 3.89 13.86 14.58
C GLY A 195 4.97 13.22 13.72
N TRP A 196 5.53 12.10 14.19
CA TRP A 196 6.52 11.31 13.43
C TRP A 196 5.89 10.66 12.20
N GLY A 197 4.64 10.19 12.30
CA GLY A 197 3.88 9.71 11.15
C GLY A 197 3.77 10.78 10.05
N CYS A 198 3.34 12.00 10.39
CA CYS A 198 3.28 13.13 9.45
C CYS A 198 4.66 13.51 8.88
N CYS A 199 5.72 13.48 9.69
CA CYS A 199 7.08 13.70 9.22
C CYS A 199 7.49 12.66 8.15
N CYS A 200 7.34 11.37 8.45
CA CYS A 200 7.64 10.29 7.51
C CYS A 200 6.72 10.32 6.27
N PHE A 201 5.45 10.70 6.43
CA PHE A 201 4.52 10.88 5.31
C PHE A 201 5.02 11.97 4.36
N SER A 202 5.45 13.11 4.91
CA SER A 202 6.00 14.20 4.10
C SER A 202 7.33 13.81 3.46
N LEU A 203 8.20 13.06 4.15
CA LEU A 203 9.40 12.47 3.53
C LEU A 203 9.04 11.58 2.34
N ALA A 204 8.03 10.73 2.46
CA ALA A 204 7.56 9.90 1.36
C ALA A 204 7.06 10.74 0.16
N VAL A 205 6.26 11.79 0.42
CA VAL A 205 5.83 12.75 -0.61
C VAL A 205 7.02 13.43 -1.27
N SER A 206 8.06 13.77 -0.50
CA SER A 206 9.27 14.43 -1.02
C SER A 206 10.09 13.54 -1.96
N VAL A 207 9.88 12.21 -1.95
CA VAL A 207 10.47 11.28 -2.92
C VAL A 207 9.55 11.14 -4.13
N LYS A 208 8.24 10.97 -3.90
CA LYS A 208 7.28 10.80 -4.98
C LYS A 208 5.90 11.29 -4.60
N MET A 209 5.31 12.12 -5.48
CA MET A 209 4.03 12.76 -5.23
C MET A 209 2.82 11.80 -5.16
N ASN A 210 2.94 10.55 -5.63
CA ASN A 210 1.85 9.57 -5.59
C ASN A 210 1.33 9.33 -4.16
N VAL A 211 2.17 9.54 -3.15
CA VAL A 211 1.81 9.43 -1.75
C VAL A 211 0.70 10.42 -1.36
N LEU A 212 0.52 11.52 -2.11
CA LEU A 212 -0.59 12.45 -1.94
C LEU A 212 -1.98 11.80 -2.13
N LEU A 213 -2.09 10.65 -2.81
CA LEU A 213 -3.34 9.90 -2.90
C LEU A 213 -3.86 9.43 -1.52
N PHE A 214 -2.97 9.32 -0.53
CA PHE A 214 -3.32 9.02 0.87
C PHE A 214 -3.66 10.27 1.69
N ALA A 215 -3.35 11.48 1.20
CA ALA A 215 -3.48 12.72 1.95
C ALA A 215 -4.93 13.07 2.34
N PRO A 216 -5.96 12.88 1.49
CA PRO A 216 -7.35 13.09 1.92
C PRO A 216 -7.74 12.21 3.11
N GLY A 217 -7.35 10.92 3.07
CA GLY A 217 -7.55 10.01 4.18
C GLY A 217 -6.78 10.42 5.45
N LEU A 218 -5.53 10.84 5.32
CA LEU A 218 -4.73 11.31 6.45
C LEU A 218 -5.33 12.58 7.08
N LEU A 219 -5.73 13.55 6.26
CA LEU A 219 -6.38 14.78 6.73
C LEU A 219 -7.67 14.46 7.48
N PHE A 220 -8.49 13.55 6.95
CA PHE A 220 -9.70 13.09 7.64
C PHE A 220 -9.38 12.51 9.02
N LEU A 221 -8.37 11.64 9.12
CA LEU A 221 -7.94 11.04 10.39
C LEU A 221 -7.41 12.09 11.38
N LEU A 222 -6.63 13.06 10.92
CA LEU A 222 -6.11 14.15 11.75
C LEU A 222 -7.23 15.03 12.31
N LEU A 223 -8.19 15.43 11.47
CA LEU A 223 -9.36 16.19 11.90
C LEU A 223 -10.22 15.38 12.89
N MET A 224 -10.40 14.09 12.62
CA MET A 224 -11.15 13.21 13.51
C MET A 224 -10.47 13.02 14.87
N GLN A 225 -9.14 12.88 14.92
CA GLN A 225 -8.42 12.69 16.18
C GLN A 225 -8.22 14.00 16.96
N PHE A 226 -7.89 15.10 16.27
CA PHE A 226 -7.36 16.32 16.91
C PHE A 226 -8.19 17.59 16.68
N GLY A 227 -9.19 17.54 15.79
CA GLY A 227 -9.91 18.73 15.36
C GLY A 227 -9.05 19.67 14.50
N PHE A 228 -9.59 20.82 14.13
CA PHE A 228 -8.88 21.76 13.25
C PHE A 228 -7.58 22.28 13.89
N ARG A 229 -7.67 22.82 15.11
CA ARG A 229 -6.52 23.42 15.81
C ARG A 229 -5.39 22.42 16.09
N GLY A 230 -5.73 21.19 16.47
CA GLY A 230 -4.74 20.15 16.73
C GLY A 230 -4.16 19.51 15.46
N ALA A 231 -4.88 19.57 14.33
CA ALA A 231 -4.37 19.12 13.03
C ALA A 231 -3.33 20.10 12.44
N LEU A 232 -3.50 21.42 12.66
CA LEU A 232 -2.58 22.45 12.14
C LEU A 232 -1.09 22.18 12.41
N PRO A 233 -0.63 21.90 13.65
CA PRO A 233 0.79 21.63 13.88
C PRO A 233 1.27 20.36 13.16
N LYS A 234 0.41 19.36 12.92
CA LYS A 234 0.77 18.14 12.18
C LYS A 234 0.92 18.42 10.69
N LEU A 235 0.04 19.24 10.12
CA LEU A 235 0.15 19.75 8.75
C LEU A 235 1.37 20.67 8.60
N GLY A 236 1.66 21.48 9.63
CA GLY A 236 2.85 22.32 9.71
C GLY A 236 4.15 21.51 9.63
N ILE A 237 4.24 20.37 10.33
CA ILE A 237 5.38 19.45 10.20
C ILE A 237 5.56 19.02 8.73
N CYS A 238 4.47 18.64 8.05
CA CYS A 238 4.55 18.24 6.65
C CYS A 238 5.06 19.38 5.76
N ALA A 239 4.50 20.58 5.91
CA ALA A 239 4.82 21.75 5.11
C ALA A 239 6.26 22.23 5.32
N VAL A 240 6.69 22.37 6.58
CA VAL A 240 8.06 22.78 6.94
C VAL A 240 9.07 21.81 6.35
N LEU A 241 8.82 20.50 6.42
CA LEU A 241 9.73 19.52 5.84
C LEU A 241 9.88 19.67 4.32
N GLN A 242 8.78 19.91 3.58
CA GLN A 242 8.86 20.15 2.14
C GLN A 242 9.66 21.42 1.81
N VAL A 243 9.47 22.50 2.58
CA VAL A 243 10.20 23.75 2.40
C VAL A 243 11.68 23.57 2.71
N VAL A 244 12.02 22.90 3.82
CA VAL A 244 13.42 22.67 4.23
C VAL A 244 14.16 21.84 3.19
N LEU A 245 13.57 20.74 2.72
CA LEU A 245 14.18 19.92 1.68
C LEU A 245 14.24 20.67 0.34
N GLY A 246 13.20 21.42 -0.01
CA GLY A 246 13.14 22.18 -1.25
C GLY A 246 13.99 23.46 -1.24
N LEU A 247 14.51 23.90 -0.09
CA LEU A 247 15.02 25.25 0.10
C LEU A 247 16.09 25.66 -0.92
N PRO A 248 17.12 24.85 -1.22
CA PRO A 248 18.14 25.26 -2.19
C PRO A 248 17.56 25.52 -3.58
N PHE A 249 16.61 24.70 -4.00
CA PHE A 249 15.97 24.79 -5.32
C PHE A 249 14.92 25.90 -5.37
N LEU A 250 14.23 26.14 -4.23
CA LEU A 250 13.28 27.23 -4.08
C LEU A 250 13.97 28.60 -4.10
N LEU A 251 15.19 28.72 -3.57
CA LEU A 251 15.96 29.96 -3.61
C LEU A 251 16.45 30.27 -5.04
N GLU A 252 16.81 29.24 -5.80
CA GLU A 252 17.30 29.40 -7.18
C GLU A 252 16.15 29.69 -8.16
N ASN A 253 15.12 28.84 -8.19
CA ASN A 253 13.98 28.99 -9.10
C ASN A 253 12.71 28.38 -8.48
N PRO A 254 11.93 29.16 -7.69
CA PRO A 254 10.76 28.63 -6.99
C PRO A 254 9.68 28.08 -7.93
N ILE A 255 9.43 28.78 -9.04
CA ILE A 255 8.43 28.37 -10.02
C ILE A 255 8.89 27.10 -10.74
N GLY A 256 10.17 27.04 -11.14
CA GLY A 256 10.79 25.87 -11.75
C GLY A 256 10.72 24.65 -10.84
N TYR A 257 11.09 24.81 -9.57
CA TYR A 257 11.01 23.73 -8.58
C TYR A 257 9.58 23.22 -8.43
N VAL A 258 8.60 24.08 -8.13
CA VAL A 258 7.22 23.65 -7.86
C VAL A 258 6.58 23.02 -9.09
N SER A 259 6.75 23.63 -10.27
CA SER A 259 6.14 23.13 -11.51
C SER A 259 6.71 21.78 -11.96
N ARG A 260 8.01 21.53 -11.74
CA ARG A 260 8.66 20.25 -12.10
C ARG A 260 8.44 19.17 -11.04
N SER A 261 8.67 19.49 -9.77
CA SER A 261 8.60 18.51 -8.67
C SER A 261 7.19 17.97 -8.43
N PHE A 262 6.16 18.77 -8.71
CA PHE A 262 4.74 18.42 -8.61
C PHE A 262 4.03 18.64 -9.94
N ASP A 263 4.58 18.12 -11.04
CA ASP A 263 4.00 18.24 -12.39
C ASP A 263 2.67 17.48 -12.53
N LEU A 264 1.57 18.16 -12.15
CA LEU A 264 0.19 17.69 -12.31
C LEU A 264 -0.28 17.73 -13.78
N GLY A 265 0.44 18.45 -14.65
CA GLY A 265 0.13 18.59 -16.07
C GLY A 265 0.69 17.45 -16.92
N ARG A 266 1.63 16.66 -16.37
CA ARG A 266 2.34 15.61 -17.10
C ARG A 266 1.39 14.64 -17.77
N GLN A 267 1.60 14.45 -19.07
CA GLN A 267 0.90 13.44 -19.85
C GLN A 267 1.82 12.28 -20.14
N PHE A 268 1.47 11.13 -19.57
CA PHE A 268 2.16 9.88 -19.84
C PHE A 268 1.69 9.28 -21.18
N LEU A 269 2.61 8.58 -21.86
CA LEU A 269 2.35 8.00 -23.18
C LEU A 269 1.25 6.93 -23.11
N PHE A 270 0.28 7.02 -24.02
CA PHE A 270 -0.86 6.09 -24.05
C PHE A 270 -0.46 4.63 -24.29
N ARG A 271 0.69 4.36 -24.92
CA ARG A 271 1.21 2.99 -25.10
C ARG A 271 1.59 2.29 -23.80
N TRP A 272 1.91 3.05 -22.74
CA TRP A 272 2.43 2.53 -21.48
C TRP A 272 1.39 2.50 -20.37
N THR A 273 0.19 3.05 -20.60
CA THR A 273 -0.86 3.06 -19.58
C THR A 273 -1.51 1.68 -19.46
N VAL A 274 -1.53 1.15 -18.24
CA VAL A 274 -2.35 -0.02 -17.89
C VAL A 274 -3.79 0.42 -17.66
N ASN A 275 -4.00 1.64 -17.17
CA ASN A 275 -5.32 2.19 -16.88
C ASN A 275 -5.95 2.82 -18.13
N TRP A 276 -7.24 2.60 -18.34
CA TRP A 276 -8.02 3.21 -19.45
C TRP A 276 -7.52 2.88 -20.87
N ARG A 277 -6.67 1.85 -21.03
CA ARG A 277 -6.13 1.41 -22.33
C ARG A 277 -7.22 0.92 -23.30
N PHE A 278 -8.38 0.51 -22.78
CA PHE A 278 -9.52 0.10 -23.57
C PHE A 278 -10.23 1.28 -24.29
N LEU A 279 -9.95 2.53 -23.89
CA LEU A 279 -10.48 3.72 -24.54
C LEU A 279 -9.64 4.10 -25.77
N PRO A 280 -10.22 4.79 -26.77
CA PRO A 280 -9.44 5.40 -27.85
C PRO A 280 -8.47 6.46 -27.32
N GLU A 281 -7.29 6.57 -27.94
CA GLU A 281 -6.25 7.52 -27.53
C GLU A 281 -6.73 8.98 -27.55
N ALA A 282 -7.56 9.35 -28.53
CA ALA A 282 -8.15 10.67 -28.64
C ALA A 282 -8.98 11.04 -27.39
N LEU A 283 -9.76 10.10 -26.85
CA LEU A 283 -10.54 10.32 -25.64
C LEU A 283 -9.63 10.36 -24.40
N PHE A 284 -8.63 9.48 -24.35
CA PHE A 284 -7.66 9.41 -23.26
C PHE A 284 -6.86 10.72 -23.08
N LEU A 285 -6.52 11.38 -24.18
CA LEU A 285 -5.79 12.65 -24.18
C LEU A 285 -6.71 13.87 -24.02
N HIS A 286 -8.03 13.69 -24.11
CA HIS A 286 -8.99 14.78 -24.06
C HIS A 286 -9.05 15.44 -22.68
N ARG A 287 -8.99 16.78 -22.64
CA ARG A 287 -9.01 17.54 -21.37
C ARG A 287 -10.29 17.32 -20.56
N ALA A 288 -11.44 17.22 -21.22
CA ALA A 288 -12.70 16.97 -20.52
C ALA A 288 -12.71 15.60 -19.82
N PHE A 289 -12.04 14.58 -20.40
CA PHE A 289 -11.93 13.28 -19.76
C PHE A 289 -11.06 13.35 -18.50
N HIS A 290 -9.94 14.07 -18.55
CA HIS A 290 -9.12 14.34 -17.36
C HIS A 290 -9.94 15.03 -16.26
N LEU A 291 -10.67 16.10 -16.58
CA LEU A 291 -11.50 16.83 -15.61
C LEU A 291 -12.63 15.96 -15.05
N ALA A 292 -13.25 15.12 -15.88
CA ALA A 292 -14.27 14.18 -15.43
C ALA A 292 -13.72 13.15 -14.44
N LEU A 293 -12.53 12.59 -14.71
CA LEU A 293 -11.85 11.68 -13.77
C LEU A 293 -11.54 12.35 -12.44
N LEU A 294 -11.04 13.59 -12.47
CA LEU A 294 -10.76 14.37 -11.26
C LEU A 294 -12.04 14.65 -10.48
N ALA A 295 -13.12 15.07 -11.14
CA ALA A 295 -14.41 15.32 -10.50
C ALA A 295 -14.97 14.03 -9.87
N ALA A 296 -14.89 12.90 -10.56
CA ALA A 296 -15.34 11.60 -10.05
C ALA A 296 -14.50 11.14 -8.85
N HIS A 297 -13.18 11.32 -8.91
CA HIS A 297 -12.27 11.05 -7.79
C HIS A 297 -12.64 11.83 -6.53
N LEU A 298 -12.78 13.16 -6.64
CA LEU A 298 -13.13 14.03 -5.51
C LEU A 298 -14.52 13.72 -4.96
N THR A 299 -15.49 13.46 -5.86
CA THR A 299 -16.86 13.10 -5.48
C THR A 299 -16.88 11.79 -4.69
N LEU A 300 -16.17 10.75 -5.16
CA LEU A 300 -16.15 9.48 -4.45
C LEU A 300 -15.41 9.57 -3.11
N LEU A 301 -14.31 10.32 -3.03
CA LEU A 301 -13.66 10.61 -1.75
C LEU A 301 -14.61 11.30 -0.77
N LEU A 302 -15.37 12.30 -1.22
CA LEU A 302 -16.34 13.00 -0.39
C LEU A 302 -17.46 12.05 0.08
N LEU A 303 -17.98 11.19 -0.81
CA LEU A 303 -18.97 10.18 -0.46
C LEU A 303 -18.45 9.18 0.58
N PHE A 304 -17.21 8.71 0.44
CA PHE A 304 -16.59 7.85 1.45
C PHE A 304 -16.37 8.60 2.76
N ALA A 305 -15.89 9.85 2.72
CA ALA A 305 -15.73 10.66 3.91
C ALA A 305 -17.06 10.83 4.67
N LEU A 306 -18.15 11.17 3.97
CA LEU A 306 -19.47 11.44 4.56
C LEU A 306 -20.22 10.18 5.00
N CYS A 307 -20.18 9.12 4.19
CA CYS A 307 -21.06 7.95 4.36
C CYS A 307 -20.35 6.71 4.94
N LYS A 308 -19.01 6.65 4.84
CA LYS A 308 -18.21 5.48 5.23
C LYS A 308 -17.28 5.73 6.40
N TRP A 309 -16.53 6.83 6.36
CA TRP A 309 -15.54 7.15 7.39
C TRP A 309 -16.16 7.97 8.53
N HIS A 310 -17.01 8.95 8.22
CA HIS A 310 -17.65 9.80 9.21
C HIS A 310 -18.87 9.13 9.83
N ARG A 311 -18.88 8.98 11.16
CA ARG A 311 -20.02 8.40 11.87
C ARG A 311 -20.17 8.84 13.32
N THR A 312 -19.96 10.12 13.58
CA THR A 312 -20.65 10.76 14.70
C THR A 312 -22.07 11.07 14.20
N GLY A 313 -23.10 10.99 15.05
CA GLY A 313 -24.47 11.47 14.70
C GLY A 313 -24.54 13.00 14.53
N GLU A 314 -23.43 13.60 14.14
CA GLU A 314 -23.19 15.03 13.99
C GLU A 314 -22.94 15.32 12.51
N SER A 315 -22.92 16.61 12.15
CA SER A 315 -22.45 17.04 10.82
C SER A 315 -20.94 16.79 10.70
N ILE A 316 -20.42 16.56 9.49
CA ILE A 316 -18.97 16.46 9.23
C ILE A 316 -18.22 17.73 9.67
N LEU A 317 -18.90 18.87 9.72
CA LEU A 317 -18.36 20.13 10.24
C LEU A 317 -18.00 20.03 11.74
N SER A 318 -18.55 19.07 12.47
CA SER A 318 -18.15 18.77 13.85
C SER A 318 -16.69 18.33 13.97
N LEU A 319 -16.10 17.76 12.90
CA LEU A 319 -14.68 17.41 12.86
C LEU A 319 -13.78 18.64 12.99
N LEU A 320 -14.25 19.83 12.62
CA LEU A 320 -13.49 21.06 12.78
C LEU A 320 -13.46 21.54 14.22
N LYS A 321 -14.45 21.15 15.04
CA LYS A 321 -14.52 21.52 16.45
C LYS A 321 -13.44 20.82 17.25
N ASP A 322 -13.05 21.47 18.35
CA ASP A 322 -12.17 20.87 19.35
C ASP A 322 -12.74 19.52 19.80
N PRO A 323 -11.92 18.46 19.90
CA PRO A 323 -12.41 17.14 20.25
C PRO A 323 -13.17 17.07 21.59
N SER A 324 -12.82 17.94 22.56
CA SER A 324 -13.49 18.05 23.86
C SER A 324 -14.91 18.66 23.80
N LYS A 325 -15.24 19.37 22.72
CA LYS A 325 -16.54 20.05 22.54
C LYS A 325 -17.54 19.22 21.70
N ARG A 326 -17.18 18.00 21.31
CA ARG A 326 -18.03 17.10 20.51
C ARG A 326 -19.01 16.37 21.43
N LYS A 327 -20.22 16.08 20.94
CA LYS A 327 -21.23 15.36 21.75
C LYS A 327 -20.76 13.96 22.14
N VAL A 328 -19.91 13.36 21.30
CA VAL A 328 -19.27 12.07 21.57
C VAL A 328 -17.78 12.34 21.80
N PRO A 329 -17.22 12.01 22.97
CA PRO A 329 -15.80 12.18 23.21
C PRO A 329 -14.98 11.31 22.24
N PRO A 330 -13.81 11.79 21.79
CA PRO A 330 -13.01 11.09 20.80
C PRO A 330 -12.38 9.87 21.45
N GLN A 331 -12.70 8.68 20.96
CA GLN A 331 -11.94 7.48 21.29
C GLN A 331 -10.70 7.38 20.40
N PRO A 332 -9.58 6.82 20.91
CA PRO A 332 -8.44 6.52 20.07
C PRO A 332 -8.85 5.68 18.85
N LEU A 333 -8.40 6.10 17.67
CA LEU A 333 -8.71 5.41 16.43
C LEU A 333 -8.11 4.01 16.42
N THR A 334 -8.94 3.03 16.11
CA THR A 334 -8.49 1.65 15.98
C THR A 334 -7.60 1.49 14.74
N PRO A 335 -6.69 0.49 14.72
CA PRO A 335 -5.85 0.22 13.55
C PRO A 335 -6.66 0.06 12.25
N ASN A 336 -7.82 -0.60 12.33
CA ASN A 336 -8.68 -0.81 11.16
C ASN A 336 -9.31 0.48 10.62
N GLN A 337 -9.64 1.44 11.49
CA GLN A 337 -10.14 2.74 11.06
C GLN A 337 -9.07 3.53 10.32
N ILE A 338 -7.84 3.56 10.87
CA ILE A 338 -6.69 4.23 10.24
C ILE A 338 -6.39 3.61 8.87
N ILE A 339 -6.19 2.28 8.82
CA ILE A 339 -5.80 1.59 7.58
C ILE A 339 -6.92 1.63 6.53
N SER A 340 -8.18 1.40 6.92
CA SER A 340 -9.29 1.46 5.97
C SER A 340 -9.43 2.84 5.34
N THR A 341 -9.28 3.92 6.10
CA THR A 341 -9.34 5.27 5.57
C THR A 341 -8.17 5.57 4.62
N LEU A 342 -6.93 5.27 5.03
CA LEU A 342 -5.74 5.53 4.22
C LEU A 342 -5.72 4.70 2.92
N PHE A 343 -5.96 3.39 3.01
CA PHE A 343 -5.91 2.51 1.85
C PHE A 343 -7.07 2.77 0.89
N THR A 344 -8.27 3.05 1.39
CA THR A 344 -9.41 3.41 0.54
C THR A 344 -9.16 4.75 -0.16
N SER A 345 -8.59 5.75 0.53
CA SER A 345 -8.22 7.04 -0.09
C SER A 345 -7.29 6.84 -1.28
N ASN A 346 -6.21 6.09 -1.07
CA ASN A 346 -5.26 5.78 -2.14
C ASN A 346 -5.91 5.00 -3.29
N PHE A 347 -6.69 3.98 -2.96
CA PHE A 347 -7.32 3.12 -3.95
C PHE A 347 -8.29 3.88 -4.86
N ILE A 348 -9.09 4.79 -4.30
CA ILE A 348 -9.93 5.70 -5.09
C ILE A 348 -9.05 6.53 -6.02
N GLY A 349 -7.90 7.03 -5.56
CA GLY A 349 -6.90 7.68 -6.42
C GLY A 349 -6.42 6.82 -7.58
N ILE A 350 -6.07 5.57 -7.31
CA ILE A 350 -5.61 4.61 -8.33
C ILE A 350 -6.69 4.36 -9.39
N CYS A 351 -7.94 4.11 -8.99
CA CYS A 351 -9.05 3.82 -9.92
C CYS A 351 -9.26 4.96 -10.92
N PHE A 352 -9.19 6.22 -10.46
CA PHE A 352 -9.43 7.41 -11.28
C PHE A 352 -8.16 8.03 -11.87
N SER A 353 -6.98 7.44 -11.64
CA SER A 353 -5.74 7.91 -12.25
C SER A 353 -5.80 7.72 -13.77
N ARG A 354 -5.67 8.79 -14.54
CA ARG A 354 -5.78 8.72 -16.00
C ARG A 354 -4.73 7.80 -16.63
N SER A 355 -3.49 7.88 -16.19
CA SER A 355 -2.44 6.99 -16.69
C SER A 355 -1.76 6.28 -15.53
N LEU A 356 -1.53 4.97 -15.69
CA LEU A 356 -0.72 4.20 -14.76
C LEU A 356 0.32 3.38 -15.52
N HIS A 357 1.59 3.69 -15.32
CA HIS A 357 2.69 2.88 -15.82
C HIS A 357 2.98 1.72 -14.90
N TYR A 358 3.61 0.69 -15.45
CA TYR A 358 3.93 -0.57 -14.80
C TYR A 358 4.66 -0.47 -13.45
N GLN A 359 5.50 0.55 -13.23
CA GLN A 359 6.15 0.77 -11.93
C GLN A 359 5.16 1.17 -10.82
N PHE A 360 4.03 1.76 -11.18
CA PHE A 360 3.04 2.28 -10.23
C PHE A 360 2.22 1.17 -9.58
N TYR A 361 2.42 -0.10 -9.98
CA TYR A 361 1.76 -1.22 -9.34
C TYR A 361 2.05 -1.26 -7.83
N VAL A 362 3.27 -0.90 -7.42
CA VAL A 362 3.69 -0.91 -6.01
C VAL A 362 2.92 0.10 -5.15
N TRP A 363 2.28 1.11 -5.77
CA TRP A 363 1.52 2.14 -5.07
C TRP A 363 0.32 1.58 -4.30
N TYR A 364 -0.15 0.39 -4.68
CA TYR A 364 -1.31 -0.21 -4.03
C TYR A 364 -1.26 -1.74 -3.93
N PHE A 365 -0.31 -2.43 -4.57
CA PHE A 365 -0.15 -3.88 -4.51
C PHE A 365 -0.24 -4.43 -3.07
N HIS A 366 0.60 -3.92 -2.17
CA HIS A 366 0.65 -4.37 -0.78
C HIS A 366 -0.62 -4.04 0.02
N THR A 367 -1.47 -3.14 -0.48
CA THR A 367 -2.75 -2.76 0.15
C THR A 367 -3.92 -3.65 -0.29
N LEU A 368 -3.79 -4.34 -1.44
CA LEU A 368 -4.87 -5.13 -2.05
C LEU A 368 -5.45 -6.21 -1.13
N PRO A 369 -4.64 -7.01 -0.41
CA PRO A 369 -5.19 -8.00 0.51
C PRO A 369 -6.04 -7.37 1.61
N TYR A 370 -5.63 -6.24 2.16
CA TYR A 370 -6.47 -5.53 3.13
C TYR A 370 -7.78 -5.07 2.49
N LEU A 371 -7.74 -4.41 1.32
CA LEU A 371 -8.94 -3.91 0.64
C LEU A 371 -9.96 -5.01 0.34
N LEU A 372 -9.49 -6.21 -0.01
CA LEU A 372 -10.34 -7.35 -0.32
C LEU A 372 -10.83 -8.13 0.92
N TRP A 373 -10.09 -8.17 2.02
CA TRP A 373 -10.46 -8.96 3.21
C TRP A 373 -10.98 -8.14 4.40
N ALA A 374 -10.76 -6.82 4.44
CA ALA A 374 -11.16 -5.98 5.58
C ALA A 374 -12.68 -5.95 5.80
N THR A 375 -13.45 -5.97 4.72
CA THR A 375 -14.91 -5.98 4.75
C THR A 375 -15.45 -7.28 4.16
N PRO A 376 -15.62 -8.35 4.96
CA PRO A 376 -16.11 -9.62 4.43
C PRO A 376 -17.56 -9.46 3.98
N ALA A 377 -17.75 -9.16 2.69
CA ALA A 377 -19.05 -9.20 2.07
C ALA A 377 -19.47 -10.66 1.92
N ARG A 378 -20.71 -10.99 2.31
CA ARG A 378 -21.24 -12.36 2.29
C ARG A 378 -21.20 -12.99 0.88
N TRP A 379 -21.25 -12.16 -0.16
CA TRP A 379 -21.24 -12.59 -1.57
C TRP A 379 -19.84 -12.84 -2.12
N LEU A 380 -18.78 -12.33 -1.47
CA LEU A 380 -17.41 -12.45 -1.97
C LEU A 380 -16.67 -13.55 -1.20
N THR A 381 -16.60 -14.73 -1.81
CA THR A 381 -15.88 -15.88 -1.25
C THR A 381 -14.36 -15.67 -1.34
N HIS A 382 -13.58 -16.44 -0.58
CA HIS A 382 -12.12 -16.41 -0.67
C HIS A 382 -11.61 -16.69 -2.09
N LEU A 383 -12.27 -17.61 -2.81
CA LEU A 383 -11.91 -17.93 -4.19
C LEU A 383 -12.09 -16.71 -5.12
N LEU A 384 -13.19 -15.98 -4.98
CA LEU A 384 -13.42 -14.80 -5.81
C LEU A 384 -12.45 -13.66 -5.46
N ARG A 385 -12.08 -13.47 -4.18
CA ARG A 385 -11.02 -12.53 -3.81
C ARG A 385 -9.67 -12.88 -4.42
N LEU A 386 -9.31 -14.17 -4.42
CA LEU A 386 -8.07 -14.65 -5.04
C LEU A 386 -8.12 -14.49 -6.56
N LEU A 387 -9.28 -14.73 -7.19
CA LEU A 387 -9.47 -14.47 -8.61
C LEU A 387 -9.25 -12.98 -8.93
N VAL A 388 -9.82 -12.08 -8.12
CA VAL A 388 -9.61 -10.63 -8.28
C VAL A 388 -8.13 -10.27 -8.16
N LEU A 389 -7.41 -10.80 -7.15
CA LEU A 389 -5.96 -10.61 -7.03
C LEU A 389 -5.20 -11.13 -8.26
N GLY A 390 -5.54 -12.34 -8.73
CA GLY A 390 -4.90 -12.97 -9.88
C GLY A 390 -5.14 -12.20 -11.19
N LEU A 391 -6.36 -11.71 -11.40
CA LEU A 391 -6.69 -10.88 -12.56
C LEU A 391 -5.98 -9.53 -12.52
N ILE A 392 -5.86 -8.91 -11.34
CA ILE A 392 -5.06 -7.69 -11.18
C ILE A 392 -3.59 -7.98 -11.53
N GLU A 393 -2.99 -9.03 -10.96
CA GLU A 393 -1.61 -9.42 -11.25
C GLU A 393 -1.42 -9.70 -12.75
N LEU A 394 -2.37 -10.39 -13.40
CA LEU A 394 -2.34 -10.65 -14.84
C LEU A 394 -2.41 -9.35 -15.67
N SER A 395 -3.31 -8.43 -15.31
CA SER A 395 -3.45 -7.14 -15.98
C SER A 395 -2.17 -6.33 -15.90
N TRP A 396 -1.52 -6.30 -14.73
CA TRP A 396 -0.24 -5.63 -14.57
C TRP A 396 0.90 -6.34 -15.28
N ASN A 397 0.83 -7.66 -15.48
CA ASN A 397 1.85 -8.42 -16.19
C ASN A 397 1.69 -8.51 -17.71
N THR A 398 0.55 -8.09 -18.25
CA THR A 398 0.33 -8.03 -19.70
C THR A 398 1.07 -6.82 -20.29
N TYR A 399 2.06 -7.07 -21.15
CA TYR A 399 2.91 -6.04 -21.76
C TYR A 399 3.05 -6.22 -23.28
N PRO A 400 2.73 -5.19 -24.09
CA PRO A 400 2.00 -3.98 -23.72
C PRO A 400 0.55 -4.31 -23.31
N SER A 401 -0.08 -3.43 -22.54
CA SER A 401 -1.46 -3.62 -22.08
C SER A 401 -2.44 -3.64 -23.26
N THR A 402 -3.43 -4.52 -23.18
CA THR A 402 -4.52 -4.68 -24.15
C THR A 402 -5.84 -4.11 -23.60
N SER A 403 -6.82 -3.85 -24.47
CA SER A 403 -8.16 -3.43 -24.05
C SER A 403 -8.79 -4.43 -23.07
N CYS A 404 -8.60 -5.73 -23.29
CA CYS A 404 -9.09 -6.78 -22.39
C CYS A 404 -8.41 -6.71 -21.01
N SER A 405 -7.08 -6.63 -20.95
CA SER A 405 -6.35 -6.54 -19.69
C SER A 405 -6.73 -5.29 -18.86
N SER A 406 -6.97 -4.17 -19.54
CA SER A 406 -7.36 -2.91 -18.91
C SER A 406 -8.82 -2.94 -18.45
N ALA A 407 -9.74 -3.44 -19.28
CA ALA A 407 -11.13 -3.63 -18.88
C ALA A 407 -11.26 -4.59 -17.68
N ALA A 408 -10.50 -5.71 -17.68
CA ALA A 408 -10.44 -6.64 -16.57
C ALA A 408 -9.93 -5.97 -15.28
N LEU A 409 -8.92 -5.11 -15.37
CA LEU A 409 -8.42 -4.34 -14.24
C LEU A 409 -9.51 -3.41 -13.66
N HIS A 410 -10.23 -2.70 -14.54
CA HIS A 410 -11.33 -1.81 -14.15
C HIS A 410 -12.49 -2.56 -13.49
N ILE A 411 -12.86 -3.74 -14.00
CA ILE A 411 -13.87 -4.61 -13.38
C ILE A 411 -13.41 -5.03 -11.98
N CYS A 412 -12.15 -5.46 -11.83
CA CYS A 412 -11.58 -5.82 -10.54
C CYS A 412 -11.60 -4.63 -9.56
N HIS A 413 -11.25 -3.44 -10.03
CA HIS A 413 -11.29 -2.21 -9.23
C HIS A 413 -12.73 -1.86 -8.80
N ALA A 414 -13.70 -1.96 -9.71
CA ALA A 414 -15.10 -1.75 -9.42
C ALA A 414 -15.64 -2.75 -8.38
N VAL A 415 -15.25 -4.03 -8.47
CA VAL A 415 -15.59 -5.06 -7.48
C VAL A 415 -15.06 -4.68 -6.09
N ILE A 416 -13.80 -4.24 -5.99
CA ILE A 416 -13.21 -3.80 -4.72
C ILE A 416 -13.94 -2.57 -4.17
N LEU A 417 -14.18 -1.54 -5.00
CA LEU A 417 -14.90 -0.34 -4.58
C LEU A 417 -16.32 -0.67 -4.09
N LEU A 418 -17.04 -1.51 -4.83
CA LEU A 418 -18.39 -1.95 -4.46
C LEU A 418 -18.36 -2.74 -3.15
N GLN A 419 -17.37 -3.60 -2.93
CA GLN A 419 -17.21 -4.33 -1.68
C GLN A 419 -16.94 -3.38 -0.50
N LEU A 420 -16.06 -2.38 -0.67
CA LEU A 420 -15.80 -1.37 0.35
C LEU A 420 -17.06 -0.53 0.63
N TRP A 421 -17.86 -0.26 -0.41
CA TRP A 421 -19.13 0.47 -0.29
C TRP A 421 -20.26 -0.33 0.36
N LEU A 422 -20.38 -1.63 0.08
CA LEU A 422 -21.43 -2.48 0.67
C LEU A 422 -20.99 -3.11 2.01
N GLY A 423 -19.69 -3.15 2.25
CA GLY A 423 -19.08 -3.78 3.40
C GLY A 423 -19.50 -3.16 4.75
N PRO A 424 -19.41 -3.95 5.84
CA PRO A 424 -19.62 -3.43 7.18
C PRO A 424 -18.74 -2.20 7.43
N GLN A 425 -19.33 -1.19 8.04
CA GLN A 425 -18.64 0.08 8.28
C GLN A 425 -17.45 -0.13 9.24
N PRO A 426 -16.26 0.43 8.95
CA PRO A 426 -15.12 0.37 9.88
C PRO A 426 -15.40 1.08 11.21
N PHE A 427 -16.34 2.02 11.20
CA PHE A 427 -16.79 2.79 12.36
C PHE A 427 -18.17 2.27 12.80
N PRO A 428 -18.28 1.52 13.91
CA PRO A 428 -19.57 1.07 14.43
C PRO A 428 -20.45 2.26 14.84
N ARG A 429 -21.77 2.11 14.66
CA ARG A 429 -22.76 3.14 15.04
C ARG A 429 -22.73 3.24 16.57
N SER A 430 -22.48 4.43 17.15
CA SER A 430 -22.75 4.62 18.57
C SER A 430 -24.25 4.42 18.76
N ILE A 431 -24.64 3.33 19.42
CA ILE A 431 -26.02 3.17 19.86
C ILE A 431 -26.23 4.31 20.85
N GLN A 432 -27.01 5.33 20.46
CA GLN A 432 -27.62 6.20 21.45
C GLN A 432 -28.38 5.24 22.36
N HIS A 433 -27.94 5.10 23.61
CA HIS A 433 -28.83 4.61 24.63
C HIS A 433 -30.04 5.54 24.55
N SER A 434 -31.13 5.03 23.98
CA SER A 434 -32.45 5.60 24.16
C SER A 434 -32.55 5.83 25.66
N LYS A 435 -32.64 7.08 26.08
CA LYS A 435 -33.04 7.42 27.43
C LYS A 435 -34.39 6.74 27.60
N LYS A 436 -34.40 5.57 28.25
CA LYS A 436 -35.64 4.95 28.71
C LYS A 436 -36.32 6.00 29.58
N ALA A 437 -37.58 6.22 29.25
CA ALA A 437 -38.51 7.03 29.99
C ALA A 437 -38.45 6.70 31.49
N HIS A 438 -38.46 7.74 32.31
CA HIS A 438 -39.28 7.81 33.51
C HIS A 438 -39.77 9.25 33.66
#